data_AF-A0A7X3SH68-F1
#
_entry.id   AF-A0A7X3SH68-F1
#
_cell.length_a   1.000
_cell.length_b   1.000
_cell.length_c   1.000
_cell.angle_alpha   90.00
_cell.angle_beta   90.00
_cell.angle_gamma   90.00
#
_symmetry.space_group_name_H-M   'P 1'
#
loop_
_entity.id
_entity.type
_entity.pdbx_description
1 polymer ?
#
loop_
_entity_poly.entity_id
_entity_poly.type
_entity_poly.pdbx_seq_one_letter_code
_entity_poly.pdbx_strand_id
1 'polypeptide(L)'
;MGKEPDKKYKTMKKIMDALEDILCSYQGRGHQSVYVDLDSLALFTSLIAYRQIQVENYRYDYDDNIREDEKVAQIYRELAPQTRWRVGRYTQIEPIRMNALKQLSSLGMPTYQGQIYYADTGSVLVCGEILPYEIFQLFTDMPGLKKLYVFPYPFREREENPLYFSFKPTEAAREEMRKYVEKKMDEMCRIMREKSESISGIIPKVDEKDLL
;
A
#
# COMPACT_ATOMS: atom_id res chain seq x y z
N MET A 1 31.55 18.10 -16.09
CA MET A 1 30.17 18.63 -16.02
C MET A 1 29.19 17.50 -16.31
N GLY A 2 28.64 16.85 -15.28
CA GLY A 2 27.53 15.91 -15.47
C GLY A 2 26.29 16.71 -15.88
N LYS A 3 25.65 16.37 -17.00
CA LYS A 3 24.52 17.13 -17.54
C LYS A 3 23.36 17.03 -16.54
N GLU A 4 22.71 18.15 -16.23
CA GLU A 4 21.52 18.23 -15.36
C GLU A 4 20.47 17.09 -15.53
N PRO A 5 20.18 16.57 -16.75
CA PRO A 5 19.35 15.37 -16.94
C PRO A 5 19.86 14.11 -16.21
N ASP A 6 21.17 13.89 -16.11
CA ASP A 6 21.74 12.72 -15.41
C ASP A 6 21.45 12.79 -13.90
N LYS A 7 21.42 14.00 -13.33
CA LYS A 7 21.14 14.20 -11.91
C LYS A 7 19.67 13.93 -11.61
N LYS A 8 18.74 14.40 -12.44
CA LYS A 8 17.30 14.15 -12.29
C LYS A 8 16.98 12.67 -12.43
N TYR A 9 17.52 12.01 -13.46
CA TYR A 9 17.35 10.57 -13.67
C TYR A 9 17.89 9.76 -12.47
N LYS A 10 19.09 10.09 -11.97
CA LYS A 10 19.67 9.41 -10.81
C LYS A 10 18.83 9.60 -9.54
N THR A 11 18.24 10.77 -9.33
CA THR A 11 17.33 11.00 -8.19
C THR A 11 16.05 10.19 -8.32
N MET A 12 15.41 10.20 -9.49
CA MET A 12 14.18 9.43 -9.73
C MET A 12 14.42 7.94 -9.51
N LYS A 13 15.50 7.39 -10.09
CA LYS A 13 15.87 5.98 -9.90
C LYS A 13 16.07 5.62 -8.43
N LYS A 14 16.78 6.45 -7.66
CA LYS A 14 16.96 6.22 -6.22
C LYS A 14 15.66 6.18 -5.45
N ILE A 15 14.68 7.03 -5.81
CA ILE A 15 13.36 7.02 -5.18
C ILE A 15 12.62 5.74 -5.57
N MET A 16 12.63 5.34 -6.84
CA MET A 16 11.99 4.10 -7.31
C MET A 16 12.57 2.86 -6.61
N ASP A 17 13.90 2.77 -6.52
CA ASP A 17 14.60 1.69 -5.81
C ASP A 17 14.21 1.67 -4.32
N ALA A 18 14.14 2.84 -3.67
CA ALA A 18 13.69 2.91 -2.28
C ALA A 18 12.21 2.50 -2.11
N LEU A 19 11.36 2.88 -3.06
CA LEU A 19 9.94 2.52 -3.05
C LEU A 19 9.72 1.02 -3.25
N GLU A 20 10.51 0.36 -4.10
CA GLU A 20 10.50 -1.10 -4.24
C GLU A 20 10.67 -1.77 -2.87
N ASP A 21 11.71 -1.35 -2.15
CA ASP A 21 11.98 -1.91 -0.83
C ASP A 21 10.90 -1.55 0.21
N ILE A 22 10.19 -0.41 0.08
CA ILE A 22 9.17 0.05 1.06
C ILE A 22 7.85 -0.65 0.83
N LEU A 23 7.41 -0.67 -0.42
CA LEU A 23 6.06 -1.01 -0.79
C LEU A 23 5.89 -2.51 -1.00
N CYS A 24 6.91 -3.21 -1.52
CA CYS A 24 6.86 -4.63 -1.87
C CYS A 24 7.74 -5.51 -0.95
N SER A 25 7.89 -5.11 0.31
CA SER A 25 8.79 -5.79 1.24
C SER A 25 8.22 -7.13 1.76
N TYR A 26 6.90 -7.30 1.79
CA TYR A 26 6.27 -8.54 2.23
C TYR A 26 5.97 -9.43 1.01
N GLN A 27 6.15 -10.74 1.18
CA GLN A 27 5.68 -11.74 0.23
C GLN A 27 4.27 -12.19 0.65
N GLY A 28 3.22 -11.90 -0.11
CA GLY A 28 1.85 -12.34 0.25
C GLY A 28 0.64 -11.98 -0.65
N ARG A 29 0.74 -11.04 -1.59
CA ARG A 29 -0.27 -10.69 -2.61
C ARG A 29 0.16 -11.13 -4.02
N GLY A 30 1.40 -11.54 -4.22
CA GLY A 30 1.95 -11.92 -5.53
C GLY A 30 2.59 -10.75 -6.31
N HIS A 31 2.56 -9.53 -5.76
CA HIS A 31 3.32 -8.39 -6.26
C HIS A 31 4.78 -8.55 -5.82
N GLN A 32 5.58 -9.11 -6.72
CA GLN A 32 7.02 -9.28 -6.46
C GLN A 32 7.79 -7.96 -6.54
N SER A 33 7.19 -6.92 -7.15
CA SER A 33 7.88 -5.68 -7.45
C SER A 33 6.92 -4.53 -7.75
N VAL A 34 7.26 -3.29 -7.37
CA VAL A 34 6.59 -2.06 -7.80
C VAL A 34 6.78 -1.80 -9.30
N TYR A 35 7.79 -2.44 -9.92
CA TYR A 35 8.10 -2.30 -11.33
C TYR A 35 7.09 -3.01 -12.25
N VAL A 36 6.08 -3.72 -11.71
CA VAL A 36 4.99 -4.32 -12.49
C VAL A 36 4.09 -3.28 -13.17
N ASP A 37 4.01 -2.06 -12.64
CA ASP A 37 3.33 -0.92 -13.26
C ASP A 37 4.23 0.32 -13.21
N LEU A 38 5.03 0.48 -14.26
CA LEU A 38 5.98 1.59 -14.39
C LEU A 38 5.31 2.95 -14.44
N ASP A 39 4.08 3.04 -14.98
CA ASP A 39 3.38 4.32 -15.13
C ASP A 39 3.01 4.88 -13.75
N SER A 40 2.39 4.05 -12.89
CA SER A 40 2.01 4.51 -11.55
C SER A 40 3.23 4.72 -10.67
N LEU A 41 4.26 3.89 -10.80
CA LEU A 41 5.54 4.10 -10.11
C LEU A 41 6.21 5.41 -10.52
N ALA A 42 6.26 5.73 -11.82
CA ALA A 42 6.87 6.97 -12.32
C ALA A 42 6.10 8.20 -11.83
N LEU A 43 4.76 8.15 -11.83
CA LEU A 43 3.94 9.22 -11.27
C LEU A 43 4.20 9.39 -9.77
N PHE A 44 4.14 8.31 -8.98
CA PHE A 44 4.34 8.39 -7.54
C PHE A 44 5.73 8.93 -7.17
N THR A 45 6.75 8.43 -7.87
CA THR A 45 8.14 8.91 -7.75
C THR A 45 8.23 10.40 -8.05
N SER A 46 7.54 10.88 -9.09
CA SER A 46 7.55 12.29 -9.46
C SER A 46 6.88 13.14 -8.38
N LEU A 47 5.71 12.74 -7.88
CA LEU A 47 4.99 13.43 -6.82
C LEU A 47 5.84 13.54 -5.54
N ILE A 48 6.64 12.51 -5.22
CA ILE A 48 7.59 12.53 -4.10
C ILE A 48 8.78 13.47 -4.40
N ALA A 49 9.40 13.34 -5.58
CA ALA A 49 10.57 14.13 -5.96
C ALA A 49 10.28 15.65 -5.95
N TYR A 50 9.07 16.04 -6.36
CA TYR A 50 8.59 17.42 -6.35
C TYR A 50 7.92 17.83 -5.02
N ARG A 51 8.04 17.00 -3.97
CA ARG A 51 7.51 17.26 -2.61
C ARG A 51 5.99 17.49 -2.55
N GLN A 52 5.26 17.01 -3.55
CA GLN A 52 3.79 17.03 -3.53
C GLN A 52 3.26 15.88 -2.65
N ILE A 53 4.09 14.89 -2.37
CA ILE A 53 3.89 13.90 -1.31
C ILE A 53 5.03 14.06 -0.31
N GLN A 54 4.68 14.42 0.92
CA GLN A 54 5.63 14.43 2.02
C GLN A 54 5.87 12.99 2.49
N VAL A 55 7.13 12.58 2.47
CA VAL A 55 7.57 11.28 2.96
C VAL A 55 8.41 11.48 4.21
N GLU A 56 8.06 10.78 5.28
CA GLU A 56 8.80 10.77 6.54
C GLU A 56 9.11 9.33 6.94
N ASN A 57 10.24 9.11 7.60
CA ASN A 57 10.64 7.83 8.16
C ASN A 57 10.81 7.92 9.68
N TYR A 58 10.55 6.81 10.35
CA TYR A 58 10.52 6.75 11.80
C TYR A 58 11.17 5.46 12.26
N ARG A 59 12.08 5.57 13.23
CA ARG A 59 12.66 4.41 13.94
C ARG A 59 11.76 4.07 15.12
N TYR A 60 11.66 2.79 15.43
CA TYR A 60 10.96 2.33 16.63
C TYR A 60 11.67 1.16 17.27
N ASP A 61 11.50 1.00 18.58
CA ASP A 61 12.00 -0.17 19.29
C ASP A 61 11.09 -1.36 19.03
N TYR A 62 11.69 -2.47 18.58
CA TYR A 62 10.95 -3.71 18.37
C TYR A 62 10.75 -4.43 19.71
N ASP A 63 9.50 -4.73 20.03
CA ASP A 63 9.13 -5.48 21.23
C ASP A 63 9.01 -6.97 20.89
N ASP A 64 9.99 -7.76 21.31
CA ASP A 64 10.00 -9.23 21.16
C ASP A 64 8.91 -9.91 21.99
N ASN A 65 8.48 -9.27 23.09
CA ASN A 65 7.46 -9.78 24.00
C ASN A 65 6.09 -9.14 23.75
N ILE A 66 5.87 -8.52 22.58
CA ILE A 66 4.65 -7.79 22.22
C ILE A 66 3.35 -8.60 22.39
N ARG A 67 3.44 -9.93 22.39
CA ARG A 67 2.29 -10.82 22.63
C ARG A 67 1.72 -10.71 24.05
N GLU A 68 2.53 -10.23 25.00
CA GLU A 68 2.14 -9.98 26.39
C GLU A 68 1.41 -8.64 26.56
N ASP A 69 1.47 -7.75 25.55
CA ASP A 69 0.68 -6.51 25.53
C ASP A 69 -0.79 -6.84 25.23
N GLU A 70 -1.59 -6.99 26.29
CA GLU A 70 -2.98 -7.43 26.19
C GLU A 70 -3.82 -6.55 25.25
N LYS A 71 -3.59 -5.23 25.27
CA LYS A 71 -4.33 -4.27 24.45
C LYS A 71 -4.01 -4.46 22.98
N VAL A 72 -2.73 -4.53 22.64
CA VAL A 72 -2.29 -4.74 21.24
C VAL A 72 -2.72 -6.13 20.75
N ALA A 73 -2.58 -7.15 21.59
CA ALA A 73 -2.99 -8.52 21.28
C ALA A 73 -4.51 -8.61 21.04
N GLN A 74 -5.32 -7.89 21.82
CA GLN A 74 -6.76 -7.79 21.59
C GLN A 74 -7.07 -7.14 20.23
N ILE A 75 -6.50 -5.96 19.95
CA ILE A 75 -6.70 -5.25 18.67
C ILE A 75 -6.33 -6.15 17.49
N TYR A 76 -5.17 -6.83 17.58
CA TYR A 76 -4.73 -7.74 16.54
C TYR A 76 -5.72 -8.90 16.34
N ARG A 77 -6.23 -9.52 17.41
CA ARG A 77 -7.21 -10.61 17.32
C ARG A 77 -8.52 -10.18 16.66
N GLU A 78 -8.94 -8.93 16.87
CA GLU A 78 -10.14 -8.36 16.25
C GLU A 78 -9.93 -8.04 14.76
N LEU A 79 -8.77 -7.48 14.39
CA LEU A 79 -8.47 -7.06 13.01
C LEU A 79 -7.98 -8.20 12.11
N ALA A 80 -7.21 -9.15 12.63
CA ALA A 80 -6.54 -10.17 11.82
C ALA A 80 -7.50 -11.03 10.97
N PRO A 81 -8.68 -11.46 11.47
CA PRO A 81 -9.64 -12.23 10.67
C PRO A 81 -10.23 -11.46 9.48
N GLN A 82 -10.33 -10.13 9.59
CA GLN A 82 -10.93 -9.24 8.59
C GLN A 82 -9.93 -8.86 7.49
N THR A 83 -8.64 -9.00 7.78
CA THR A 83 -7.55 -8.64 6.88
C THR A 83 -6.89 -9.91 6.32
N ARG A 84 -5.90 -9.73 5.44
CA ARG A 84 -5.01 -10.82 5.03
C ARG A 84 -4.15 -11.36 6.18
N TRP A 85 -4.13 -10.69 7.33
CA TRP A 85 -3.31 -11.13 8.45
C TRP A 85 -3.73 -12.50 8.99
N ARG A 86 -4.97 -12.92 8.74
CA ARG A 86 -5.49 -14.26 9.07
C ARG A 86 -4.58 -15.42 8.67
N VAL A 87 -3.88 -15.31 7.54
CA VAL A 87 -3.00 -16.37 6.98
C VAL A 87 -1.66 -16.45 7.72
N GLY A 88 -1.23 -15.36 8.35
CA GLY A 88 0.05 -15.28 9.08
C GLY A 88 -0.10 -15.40 10.59
N ARG A 89 -1.30 -15.73 11.10
CA ARG A 89 -1.52 -15.92 12.54
C ARG A 89 -0.65 -17.05 13.07
N TYR A 90 -0.13 -16.89 14.28
CA TYR A 90 0.78 -17.84 14.93
C TYR A 90 2.13 -18.05 14.22
N THR A 91 2.50 -17.17 13.28
CA THR A 91 3.82 -17.19 12.65
C THR A 91 4.69 -16.02 13.16
N GLN A 92 5.94 -15.96 12.73
CA GLN A 92 6.88 -14.89 13.08
C GLN A 92 6.45 -13.49 12.58
N ILE A 93 5.49 -13.40 11.66
CA ILE A 93 4.99 -12.11 11.13
C ILE A 93 4.00 -11.43 12.08
N GLU A 94 3.41 -12.18 13.00
CA GLU A 94 2.37 -11.68 13.89
C GLU A 94 2.90 -10.63 14.88
N PRO A 95 4.01 -10.90 15.61
CA PRO A 95 4.65 -9.89 16.45
C PRO A 95 5.00 -8.59 15.70
N ILE A 96 5.31 -8.67 14.41
CA ILE A 96 5.67 -7.52 13.57
C ILE A 96 4.46 -6.61 13.32
N ARG A 97 3.32 -7.22 13.01
CA ARG A 97 2.05 -6.50 12.84
C ARG A 97 1.54 -5.92 14.15
N MET A 98 1.70 -6.65 15.26
CA MET A 98 1.40 -6.14 16.59
C MET A 98 2.28 -4.94 16.96
N ASN A 99 3.57 -5.00 16.67
CA ASN A 99 4.47 -3.87 16.84
C ASN A 99 4.00 -2.66 16.01
N ALA A 100 3.59 -2.86 14.75
CA ALA A 100 3.04 -1.78 13.93
C ALA A 100 1.78 -1.14 14.53
N LEU A 101 0.88 -1.94 15.12
CA LEU A 101 -0.28 -1.44 15.86
C LEU A 101 0.14 -0.64 17.10
N LYS A 102 1.12 -1.13 17.87
CA LYS A 102 1.65 -0.44 19.05
C LYS A 102 2.22 0.93 18.71
N GLN A 103 3.00 1.02 17.62
CA GLN A 103 3.60 2.28 17.17
C GLN A 103 2.58 3.33 16.79
N LEU A 104 1.40 2.92 16.30
CA LEU A 104 0.33 3.84 15.93
C LEU A 104 -0.77 3.97 17.00
N SER A 105 -0.55 3.47 18.22
CA SER A 105 -1.55 3.51 19.30
C SER A 105 -2.00 4.92 19.70
N SER A 106 -1.17 5.93 19.47
CA SER A 106 -1.49 7.35 19.68
C SER A 106 -2.50 7.91 18.68
N LEU A 107 -2.73 7.23 17.54
CA LEU A 107 -3.69 7.62 16.51
C LEU A 107 -5.14 7.20 16.84
N GLY A 108 -5.34 6.53 17.97
CA GLY A 108 -6.65 6.04 18.42
C GLY A 108 -6.87 4.56 18.15
N MET A 109 -8.13 4.11 18.23
CA MET A 109 -8.50 2.72 18.01
C MET A 109 -8.67 2.45 16.50
N PRO A 110 -7.93 1.49 15.92
CA PRO A 110 -8.10 1.15 14.52
C PRO A 110 -9.37 0.33 14.26
N THR A 111 -9.92 0.48 13.06
CA THR A 111 -11.02 -0.34 12.51
C THR A 111 -10.60 -0.89 11.14
N TYR A 112 -11.38 -1.79 10.56
CA TYR A 112 -11.14 -2.29 9.20
C TYR A 112 -12.16 -1.69 8.21
N GLN A 113 -11.65 -1.00 7.19
CA GLN A 113 -12.42 -0.41 6.08
C GLN A 113 -11.73 -0.69 4.75
N GLY A 114 -11.56 -1.98 4.41
CA GLY A 114 -10.72 -2.43 3.30
C GLY A 114 -9.21 -2.39 3.61
N GLN A 115 -8.80 -1.47 4.47
CA GLN A 115 -7.49 -1.42 5.13
C GLN A 115 -7.68 -1.14 6.63
N ILE A 116 -6.60 -1.28 7.41
CA ILE A 116 -6.60 -0.88 8.83
C ILE A 116 -6.61 0.64 8.89
N TYR A 117 -7.68 1.22 9.43
CA TYR A 117 -7.99 2.64 9.38
C TYR A 117 -8.19 3.25 10.77
N TYR A 118 -7.56 4.40 10.99
CA TYR A 118 -7.66 5.22 12.19
C TYR A 118 -8.49 6.46 11.87
N ALA A 119 -9.77 6.44 12.25
CA ALA A 119 -10.76 7.44 11.85
C ALA A 119 -10.43 8.85 12.35
N ASP A 120 -10.01 8.97 13.62
CA ASP A 120 -9.75 10.26 14.27
C ASP A 120 -8.67 11.08 13.57
N THR A 121 -7.69 10.40 12.96
CA THR A 121 -6.57 11.04 12.26
C THR A 121 -6.67 10.95 10.75
N GLY A 122 -7.62 10.17 10.22
CA GLY A 122 -7.70 9.84 8.81
C GLY A 122 -6.44 9.11 8.34
N SER A 123 -6.03 8.05 9.03
CA SER A 123 -4.78 7.34 8.71
C SER A 123 -5.01 5.89 8.35
N VAL A 124 -4.27 5.37 7.37
CA VAL A 124 -4.24 3.93 7.04
C VAL A 124 -2.91 3.32 7.47
N LEU A 125 -2.95 2.13 8.05
CA LEU A 125 -1.78 1.28 8.30
C LEU A 125 -1.74 0.14 7.29
N VAL A 126 -0.57 -0.02 6.65
CA VAL A 126 -0.26 -1.17 5.79
C VAL A 126 1.01 -1.85 6.30
N CYS A 127 0.88 -3.12 6.65
CA CYS A 127 2.02 -4.02 6.82
C CYS A 127 2.20 -4.80 5.52
N GLY A 128 2.95 -4.20 4.59
CA GLY A 128 3.44 -4.86 3.39
C GLY A 128 2.51 -4.96 2.19
N GLU A 129 3.18 -4.93 1.04
CA GLU A 129 2.72 -5.27 -0.31
C GLU A 129 1.51 -4.46 -0.79
N ILE A 130 1.82 -3.22 -1.16
CA ILE A 130 0.88 -2.28 -1.77
C ILE A 130 1.54 -1.57 -2.96
N LEU A 131 0.94 -1.66 -4.13
CA LEU A 131 1.45 -1.01 -5.34
C LEU A 131 1.15 0.50 -5.35
N PRO A 132 1.93 1.32 -6.08
CA PRO A 132 1.63 2.74 -6.25
C PRO A 132 0.20 3.01 -6.73
N TYR A 133 -0.31 2.22 -7.69
CA TYR A 133 -1.70 2.32 -8.13
C TYR A 133 -2.72 2.07 -6.99
N GLU A 134 -2.50 1.06 -6.14
CA GLU A 134 -3.37 0.79 -4.99
C GLU A 134 -3.34 1.96 -3.98
N ILE A 135 -2.18 2.63 -3.82
CA ILE A 135 -2.08 3.85 -3.01
C ILE A 135 -2.93 4.97 -3.60
N PHE A 136 -2.92 5.15 -4.93
CA PHE A 136 -3.74 6.18 -5.59
C PHE A 136 -5.23 5.90 -5.40
N GLN A 137 -5.63 4.63 -5.52
CA GLN A 137 -7.02 4.22 -5.25
C GLN A 137 -7.40 4.53 -3.80
N LEU A 138 -6.56 4.20 -2.81
CA LEU A 138 -6.86 4.52 -1.40
C LEU A 138 -7.12 6.02 -1.18
N PHE A 139 -6.27 6.91 -1.70
CA PHE A 139 -6.47 8.35 -1.54
C PHE A 139 -7.63 8.92 -2.37
N THR A 140 -8.07 8.19 -3.39
CA THR A 140 -9.22 8.57 -4.24
C THR A 140 -10.54 8.10 -3.62
N ASP A 141 -10.60 6.84 -3.19
CA ASP A 141 -11.81 6.17 -2.70
C ASP A 141 -12.16 6.55 -1.26
N MET A 142 -11.18 7.04 -0.48
CA MET A 142 -11.37 7.44 0.91
C MET A 142 -11.11 8.95 1.08
N PRO A 143 -12.12 9.83 0.88
CA PRO A 143 -11.95 11.28 1.01
C PRO A 143 -11.38 11.73 2.37
N GLY A 144 -11.71 11.00 3.44
CA GLY A 144 -11.21 11.27 4.80
C GLY A 144 -9.77 10.84 5.06
N LEU A 145 -9.16 10.06 4.18
CA LEU A 145 -7.78 9.57 4.33
C LEU A 145 -6.80 10.72 4.14
N LYS A 146 -6.00 11.02 5.14
CA LYS A 146 -4.97 12.08 5.19
C LYS A 146 -3.55 11.55 5.05
N LYS A 147 -3.27 10.37 5.62
CA LYS A 147 -1.91 9.85 5.75
C LYS A 147 -1.89 8.33 5.63
N LEU A 148 -0.92 7.80 4.88
CA LEU A 148 -0.66 6.36 4.77
C LEU A 148 0.62 6.03 5.56
N TYR A 149 0.58 5.01 6.41
CA TYR A 149 1.74 4.45 7.09
C TYR A 149 2.07 3.07 6.52
N VAL A 150 3.32 2.86 6.16
CA VAL A 150 3.82 1.59 5.62
C VAL A 150 4.94 1.05 6.51
N PHE A 151 4.74 -0.15 7.03
CA PHE A 151 5.71 -0.88 7.83
C PHE A 151 6.36 -1.97 6.97
N PRO A 152 7.62 -1.82 6.52
CA PRO A 152 8.35 -2.82 5.73
C PRO A 152 8.89 -4.01 6.57
N TYR A 153 9.27 -5.09 5.89
CA TYR A 153 9.82 -6.36 6.41
C TYR A 153 10.69 -7.07 5.35
N PRO A 154 11.72 -7.88 5.70
CA PRO A 154 12.39 -7.89 7.00
C PRO A 154 12.99 -6.52 7.30
N PHE A 155 13.28 -6.25 8.58
CA PHE A 155 13.95 -5.02 8.96
C PHE A 155 15.22 -4.86 8.13
N ARG A 156 15.29 -3.76 7.35
CA ARG A 156 16.27 -3.63 6.26
C ARG A 156 17.71 -3.59 6.76
N GLU A 157 17.89 -3.06 7.96
CA GLU A 157 19.17 -2.99 8.65
C GLU A 157 19.07 -3.94 9.84
N ARG A 158 19.62 -5.16 9.70
CA ARG A 158 19.56 -6.22 10.73
C ARG A 158 20.22 -5.83 12.06
N GLU A 159 20.93 -4.70 12.10
CA GLU A 159 21.66 -4.18 13.25
C GLU A 159 21.08 -2.85 13.78
N GLU A 160 20.03 -2.30 13.16
CA GLU A 160 19.39 -1.05 13.57
C GLU A 160 17.89 -1.22 13.84
N ASN A 161 17.37 -0.37 14.72
CA ASN A 161 15.94 -0.31 15.03
C ASN A 161 15.10 -0.25 13.75
N PRO A 162 14.00 -1.02 13.69
CA PRO A 162 13.16 -1.07 12.50
C PRO A 162 12.58 0.30 12.13
N LEU A 163 12.36 0.47 10.82
CA LEU A 163 11.81 1.68 10.23
C LEU A 163 10.37 1.47 9.78
N TYR A 164 9.56 2.53 9.88
CA TYR A 164 8.32 2.66 9.12
C TYR A 164 8.27 4.02 8.43
N PHE A 165 7.46 4.11 7.39
CA PHE A 165 7.36 5.29 6.54
C PHE A 165 5.94 5.84 6.57
N SER A 166 5.82 7.15 6.35
CA SER A 166 4.54 7.78 6.13
C SER A 166 4.51 8.60 4.86
N PHE A 167 3.36 8.60 4.21
CA PHE A 167 3.10 9.32 2.97
C PHE A 167 1.90 10.23 3.16
N LYS A 168 2.10 11.53 2.99
CA LYS A 168 1.07 12.55 3.10
C LYS A 168 1.00 13.36 1.80
N PRO A 169 0.03 13.10 0.92
CA PRO A 169 -0.16 13.88 -0.29
C PRO A 169 -0.73 15.26 0.03
N THR A 170 -0.30 16.25 -0.74
CA THR A 170 -0.98 17.55 -0.88
C THR A 170 -2.28 17.38 -1.68
N GLU A 171 -3.18 18.36 -1.63
CA GLU A 171 -4.40 18.34 -2.45
C GLU A 171 -4.09 18.27 -3.96
N ALA A 172 -3.03 18.95 -4.42
CA ALA A 172 -2.58 18.85 -5.80
C ALA A 172 -2.11 17.43 -6.16
N ALA A 173 -1.38 16.75 -5.27
CA ALA A 173 -1.01 15.35 -5.51
C ALA A 173 -2.24 14.43 -5.55
N ARG A 174 -3.23 14.64 -4.67
CA ARG A 174 -4.48 13.86 -4.70
C ARG A 174 -5.22 14.02 -6.02
N GLU A 175 -5.26 15.25 -6.54
CA GLU A 175 -5.89 15.53 -7.82
C GLU A 175 -5.18 14.78 -8.97
N GLU A 176 -3.86 14.79 -9.00
CA GLU A 176 -3.09 14.04 -10.01
C GLU A 176 -3.26 12.52 -9.88
N MET A 177 -3.32 12.00 -8.65
CA MET A 177 -3.64 10.58 -8.40
C MET A 177 -5.04 10.23 -8.91
N ARG A 178 -6.04 11.08 -8.64
CA ARG A 178 -7.43 10.86 -9.08
C ARG A 178 -7.51 10.82 -10.61
N LYS A 179 -6.93 11.81 -11.30
CA LYS A 179 -6.87 11.85 -12.77
C LYS A 179 -6.24 10.58 -13.35
N TYR A 180 -5.18 10.08 -12.71
CA TYR A 180 -4.54 8.84 -13.13
C TYR A 180 -5.47 7.63 -12.97
N VAL A 181 -6.15 7.50 -11.83
CA VAL A 181 -7.11 6.41 -11.58
C VAL A 181 -8.27 6.47 -12.57
N GLU A 182 -8.88 7.64 -12.78
CA GLU A 182 -9.96 7.85 -13.74
C GLU A 182 -9.52 7.49 -15.17
N LYS A 183 -8.35 7.94 -15.60
CA LYS A 183 -7.78 7.59 -16.91
C LYS A 183 -7.61 6.07 -17.08
N LYS A 184 -7.10 5.37 -16.07
CA LYS A 184 -6.93 3.90 -16.13
C LYS A 184 -8.27 3.18 -16.18
N MET A 185 -9.29 3.68 -15.46
CA MET A 185 -10.65 3.14 -15.52
C MET A 185 -11.29 3.35 -16.90
N ASP A 186 -11.12 4.53 -17.50
CA ASP A 186 -11.61 4.82 -18.85
C ASP A 186 -10.93 3.94 -19.91
N GLU A 187 -9.61 3.75 -19.80
CA GLU A 187 -8.85 2.86 -20.67
C GLU A 187 -9.33 1.41 -20.57
N MET A 188 -9.56 0.92 -19.35
CA MET A 188 -10.11 -0.41 -19.11
C MET A 188 -11.52 -0.56 -19.70
N CYS A 189 -12.40 0.42 -19.48
CA CYS A 189 -13.74 0.45 -20.06
C CYS A 189 -13.71 0.41 -21.60
N ARG A 190 -12.80 1.17 -22.23
CA ARG A 190 -12.62 1.16 -23.69
C ARG A 190 -12.19 -0.23 -24.16
N ILE A 191 -11.16 -0.81 -23.55
CA ILE A 191 -10.67 -2.15 -23.88
C ILE A 191 -11.78 -3.20 -23.71
N MET A 192 -12.56 -3.12 -22.63
CA MET A 192 -13.69 -4.02 -22.40
C MET A 192 -14.75 -3.89 -23.47
N ARG A 193 -15.09 -2.67 -23.91
CA ARG A 193 -16.05 -2.46 -25.02
C ARG A 193 -15.52 -3.05 -26.33
N GLU A 194 -14.30 -2.71 -26.72
CA GLU A 194 -13.64 -3.23 -27.93
C GLU A 194 -13.53 -4.76 -27.91
N LYS A 195 -13.25 -5.36 -26.76
CA LYS A 195 -13.17 -6.83 -26.62
C LYS A 195 -14.54 -7.48 -26.44
N SER A 196 -15.56 -6.80 -25.89
CA SER A 196 -16.91 -7.34 -25.73
C SER A 196 -17.60 -7.61 -27.06
N GLU A 197 -17.24 -6.85 -28.11
CA GLU A 197 -17.62 -7.13 -29.49
C GLU A 197 -17.05 -8.46 -30.03
N SER A 198 -16.05 -9.05 -29.35
CA SER A 198 -15.45 -10.36 -29.65
C SER A 198 -15.74 -11.47 -28.62
N ILE A 199 -16.38 -11.16 -27.48
CA ILE A 199 -16.51 -12.10 -26.33
C ILE A 199 -17.61 -13.16 -26.53
N SER A 200 -18.51 -13.00 -27.51
CA SER A 200 -19.58 -13.98 -27.78
C SER A 200 -19.08 -15.39 -28.14
N GLY A 201 -17.77 -15.59 -28.32
CA GLY A 201 -17.13 -16.89 -28.55
C GLY A 201 -16.15 -17.37 -27.47
N ILE A 202 -15.93 -16.64 -26.36
CA ILE A 202 -14.84 -16.96 -25.40
C ILE A 202 -15.36 -17.60 -24.10
N ILE A 203 -16.48 -17.13 -23.55
CA ILE A 203 -17.14 -17.76 -22.40
C ILE A 203 -18.41 -18.43 -22.93
N PRO A 204 -18.48 -19.77 -22.95
CA PRO A 204 -19.71 -20.43 -23.37
C PRO A 204 -20.85 -20.01 -22.45
N LYS A 205 -21.99 -19.65 -23.04
CA LYS A 205 -23.22 -19.47 -22.27
C LYS A 205 -23.54 -20.82 -21.64
N VAL A 206 -23.67 -20.86 -20.31
CA VAL A 206 -24.22 -22.03 -19.62
C VAL A 206 -25.68 -22.09 -20.02
N ASP A 207 -26.10 -23.15 -20.73
CA ASP A 207 -27.50 -23.38 -21.03
C ASP A 207 -28.22 -23.69 -19.71
N GLU A 208 -29.35 -23.03 -19.46
CA GLU A 208 -30.19 -23.25 -18.26
C GLU A 208 -30.70 -24.71 -18.14
N LYS A 209 -30.45 -25.55 -19.15
CA LYS A 209 -30.76 -26.98 -19.15
C LYS A 209 -29.78 -27.83 -18.34
N ASP A 210 -28.61 -27.32 -17.99
CA ASP A 210 -27.61 -28.02 -17.16
C ASP A 210 -27.78 -27.75 -15.66
N LEU A 211 -28.83 -27.01 -15.26
CA LEU A 211 -29.16 -26.66 -13.87
C LEU A 211 -30.41 -27.39 -13.32
N LEU A 212 -30.85 -28.46 -13.97
CA LEU A 212 -31.95 -29.34 -13.50
C LEU A 212 -31.47 -30.76 -13.23
#